data_AF-A0A537UZF2-F1
#
_entry.id   AF-A0A537UZF2-F1
#
_cell.length_a   1.000
_cell.length_b   1.000
_cell.length_c   1.000
_cell.angle_alpha   90.00
_cell.angle_beta   90.00
_cell.angle_gamma   90.00
#
_symmetry.space_group_name_H-M   'P 1'
#
loop_
_entity.id
_entity.type
_entity.pdbx_description
1 polymer ?
#
loop_
_entity_poly.entity_id
_entity_poly.type
_entity_poly.pdbx_seq_one_letter_code
_entity_poly.pdbx_strand_id
1 'polypeptide(L)'
;MLKNTVLEERRALAHGQRAKDRSKRIKEAAIACALIAVTLPLLLIIAITIRIEGPGPVLVRQQRAATGGHRMMLVRFRTSTDASERWAWPGASKTTRVGELLRYSRLDRLPQLLNVLRGELAFARLLD
;
A
#
# COMPACT_ATOMS: atom_id res chain seq x y z
N MET A 1 -18.29 -43.20 3.75
CA MET A 1 -17.12 -43.38 2.86
C MET A 1 -16.93 -42.16 1.93
N LEU A 2 -17.90 -41.79 1.08
CA LEU A 2 -17.82 -40.64 0.15
C LEU A 2 -17.55 -39.26 0.79
N LYS A 3 -18.06 -39.00 2.01
CA LYS A 3 -17.86 -37.71 2.70
C LYS A 3 -16.41 -37.44 3.09
N ASN A 4 -15.62 -38.49 3.35
CA ASN A 4 -14.21 -38.35 3.71
C ASN A 4 -13.36 -38.03 2.48
N THR A 5 -13.66 -38.63 1.32
CA THR A 5 -12.95 -38.39 0.06
C THR A 5 -13.08 -36.94 -0.42
N VAL A 6 -14.28 -36.36 -0.34
CA VAL A 6 -14.52 -34.94 -0.71
C VAL A 6 -13.84 -33.99 0.28
N LEU A 7 -13.74 -34.35 1.56
CA LEU A 7 -13.03 -33.54 2.56
C LEU A 7 -11.52 -33.58 2.34
N GLU A 8 -10.96 -34.73 1.97
CA GLU A 8 -9.55 -34.92 1.63
C GLU A 8 -9.16 -34.13 0.37
N GLU A 9 -9.98 -34.18 -0.68
CA GLU A 9 -9.78 -33.35 -1.88
C GLU A 9 -9.82 -31.85 -1.57
N ARG A 10 -10.81 -31.40 -0.77
CA ARG A 10 -10.90 -30.00 -0.34
C ARG A 10 -9.69 -29.56 0.48
N ARG A 11 -9.17 -30.43 1.35
CA ARG A 11 -7.94 -30.18 2.12
C ARG A 11 -6.73 -30.10 1.20
N ALA A 12 -6.57 -31.04 0.28
CA ALA A 12 -5.47 -31.05 -0.69
C ALA A 12 -5.47 -29.80 -1.58
N LEU A 13 -6.64 -29.39 -2.08
CA LEU A 13 -6.82 -28.15 -2.84
C LEU A 13 -6.51 -26.91 -1.99
N ALA A 14 -6.96 -26.87 -0.73
CA ALA A 14 -6.67 -25.77 0.19
C ALA A 14 -5.19 -25.68 0.55
N HIS A 15 -4.48 -26.81 0.71
CA HIS A 15 -3.03 -26.84 0.92
C HIS A 15 -2.28 -26.33 -0.31
N GLY A 16 -2.67 -26.76 -1.51
CA GLY A 16 -2.11 -26.26 -2.77
C GLY A 16 -2.35 -24.75 -2.97
N GLN A 17 -3.53 -24.25 -2.60
CA GLN A 17 -3.86 -22.81 -2.64
C GLN A 17 -3.02 -22.02 -1.62
N ARG A 18 -2.92 -22.49 -0.37
CA ARG A 18 -2.10 -21.84 0.68
C ARG A 18 -0.61 -21.77 0.33
N ALA A 19 -0.07 -22.81 -0.29
CA ALA A 19 1.31 -22.83 -0.76
C ALA A 19 1.54 -21.85 -1.93
N LYS A 20 0.62 -21.81 -2.90
CA LYS A 20 0.65 -20.84 -4.01
C LYS A 20 0.57 -19.39 -3.49
N ASP A 21 -0.30 -19.14 -2.52
CA ASP A 21 -0.44 -17.82 -1.90
C ASP A 21 0.82 -17.39 -1.15
N ARG A 22 1.50 -18.31 -0.46
CA ARG A 22 2.75 -18.02 0.24
C ARG A 22 3.87 -17.66 -0.74
N SER A 23 4.08 -18.47 -1.77
CA SER A 23 5.10 -18.21 -2.79
C SER A 23 4.85 -16.89 -3.53
N LYS A 24 3.59 -16.57 -3.79
CA LYS A 24 3.19 -15.27 -4.35
C LYS A 24 3.58 -14.11 -3.42
N ARG A 25 3.26 -14.20 -2.13
CA ARG A 25 3.60 -13.17 -1.14
C ARG A 25 5.11 -12.93 -1.02
N ILE A 26 5.92 -13.99 -1.06
CA ILE A 26 7.39 -13.86 -1.01
C ILE A 26 7.91 -13.10 -2.23
N LYS A 27 7.40 -13.42 -3.43
CA LYS A 27 7.78 -12.71 -4.67
C LYS A 27 7.36 -11.24 -4.61
N GLU A 28 6.15 -10.95 -4.16
CA GLU A 28 5.66 -9.58 -4.00
C GLU A 28 6.51 -8.78 -3.00
N ALA A 29 6.90 -9.39 -1.87
CA ALA A 29 7.77 -8.76 -0.90
C ALA A 29 9.18 -8.51 -1.45
N ALA A 30 9.75 -9.46 -2.20
CA ALA A 30 11.06 -9.29 -2.85
C ALA A 30 11.05 -8.13 -3.85
N ILE A 31 10.01 -8.02 -4.68
CA ILE A 31 9.82 -6.91 -5.62
C ILE A 31 9.68 -5.58 -4.86
N ALA A 32 8.89 -5.55 -3.79
CA ALA A 32 8.72 -4.34 -2.98
C ALA A 32 10.03 -3.89 -2.34
N CYS A 33 10.84 -4.82 -1.80
CA CYS A 33 12.17 -4.51 -1.27
C CYS A 33 13.09 -3.93 -2.34
N ALA A 34 13.15 -4.56 -3.53
CA ALA A 34 13.98 -4.08 -4.63
C ALA A 34 13.57 -2.66 -5.09
N LEU A 35 12.27 -2.41 -5.24
CA LEU A 35 11.77 -1.09 -5.61
C LEU A 35 12.05 -0.04 -4.54
N ILE A 36 11.89 -0.36 -3.25
CA ILE A 36 12.26 0.56 -2.16
C ILE A 36 13.75 0.87 -2.23
N ALA A 37 14.61 -0.13 -2.41
CA ALA A 37 16.06 0.07 -2.47
C ALA A 37 16.46 0.99 -3.64
N VAL A 38 15.92 0.74 -4.84
CA VAL A 38 16.20 1.55 -6.04
C VAL A 38 15.63 2.96 -5.93
N THR A 39 14.43 3.10 -5.36
CA THR A 39 13.76 4.42 -5.23
C THR A 39 14.12 5.17 -3.95
N LEU A 40 14.92 4.58 -3.06
CA LEU A 40 15.29 5.18 -1.77
C LEU A 40 15.80 6.63 -1.87
N PRO A 41 16.74 6.98 -2.77
CA PRO A 41 17.19 8.38 -2.88
C PRO A 41 16.04 9.32 -3.26
N LEU A 42 15.15 8.90 -4.16
CA LEU A 42 13.97 9.69 -4.55
C LEU A 42 12.99 9.84 -3.38
N LEU A 43 12.74 8.78 -2.61
CA LEU A 43 11.88 8.82 -1.43
C LEU A 43 12.40 9.82 -0.39
N LEU A 44 13.72 9.89 -0.18
CA LEU A 44 14.35 10.84 0.73
C LEU A 44 14.21 12.28 0.24
N ILE A 45 14.43 12.54 -1.05
CA ILE A 45 14.24 13.88 -1.65
C ILE A 45 12.79 14.33 -1.46
N ILE A 46 11.82 13.47 -1.79
CA ILE A 46 10.39 13.76 -1.61
C ILE A 46 10.09 14.05 -0.13
N ALA A 47 10.61 13.23 0.79
CA ALA A 47 10.41 13.39 2.23
C ALA A 47 10.92 14.74 2.75
N ILE A 48 12.09 15.17 2.29
CA ILE A 48 12.69 16.47 2.64
C ILE A 48 11.83 17.60 2.09
N THR A 49 11.44 17.55 0.82
CA THR A 49 10.61 18.57 0.17
C THR A 49 9.27 18.75 0.89
N ILE A 50 8.61 17.65 1.26
CA ILE A 50 7.35 17.69 2.05
C ILE A 50 7.57 18.33 3.43
N ARG A 51 8.72 18.08 4.07
CA ARG A 51 9.05 18.65 5.37
C ARG A 51 9.31 20.15 5.29
N ILE A 52 9.90 20.62 4.19
CA ILE A 52 10.16 22.06 3.95
C ILE A 52 8.86 22.82 3.70
N GLU A 53 7.88 22.22 3.00
CA GLU A 53 6.59 22.88 2.72
C GLU A 53 5.76 23.22 3.98
N GLY A 54 6.01 22.57 5.12
CA GLY A 54 5.34 22.94 6.36
C GLY A 54 5.43 21.91 7.48
N PRO A 55 5.01 22.28 8.70
CA PRO A 55 5.06 21.41 9.87
C PRO A 55 4.13 20.20 9.71
N GLY A 56 4.52 19.04 10.24
CA GLY A 56 3.71 17.83 10.24
C GLY A 56 4.44 16.57 9.76
N PRO A 57 3.74 15.41 9.77
CA PRO A 57 4.32 14.15 9.35
C PRO A 57 4.51 14.09 7.84
N VAL A 58 5.61 13.47 7.40
CA VAL A 58 5.88 13.23 5.97
C VAL A 58 5.00 12.11 5.41
N LEU A 59 4.73 11.08 6.22
CA LEU A 59 3.90 9.95 5.87
C LEU A 59 2.56 10.05 6.61
N VAL A 60 1.48 9.87 5.86
CA VAL A 60 0.11 9.84 6.40
C VAL A 60 -0.51 8.47 6.14
N ARG A 61 -1.48 8.12 6.98
CA ARG A 61 -2.25 6.88 6.86
C ARG A 61 -3.64 7.19 6.32
N GLN A 62 -3.97 6.68 5.14
CA GLN A 62 -5.25 6.89 4.48
C GLN A 62 -6.09 5.62 4.53
N GLN A 63 -7.36 5.76 4.88
CA GLN A 63 -8.30 4.64 4.86
C GLN A 63 -8.86 4.43 3.44
N ARG A 64 -8.72 3.23 2.89
CA ARG A 64 -9.31 2.83 1.59
C ARG A 64 -10.24 1.64 1.79
N ALA A 65 -11.38 1.63 1.11
CA ALA A 65 -12.25 0.47 1.07
C ALA A 65 -11.53 -0.71 0.38
N ALA A 66 -11.52 -1.87 1.02
CA ALA A 66 -11.01 -3.12 0.47
C ALA A 66 -12.17 -4.00 -0.01
N THR A 67 -11.85 -4.97 -0.88
CA THR A 67 -12.79 -6.00 -1.31
C THR A 67 -13.35 -6.75 -0.10
N GLY A 68 -14.66 -6.92 -0.03
CA GLY A 68 -15.34 -7.59 1.09
C GLY A 68 -15.71 -6.66 2.25
N GLY A 69 -15.81 -5.34 2.03
CA GLY A 69 -16.33 -4.38 3.02
C GLY A 69 -15.37 -4.01 4.15
N HIS A 70 -14.16 -4.58 4.15
CA HIS A 70 -13.15 -4.27 5.14
C HIS A 70 -12.44 -2.96 4.77
N ARG A 71 -12.05 -2.16 5.76
CA ARG A 71 -11.27 -0.94 5.55
C ARG A 71 -9.78 -1.29 5.68
N MET A 72 -8.98 -0.95 4.68
CA MET A 72 -7.51 -1.08 4.75
C MET A 72 -6.87 0.28 5.04
N MET A 73 -5.74 0.25 5.74
CA MET A 73 -4.97 1.44 6.06
C MET A 73 -3.73 1.52 5.18
N LEU A 74 -3.67 2.49 4.28
CA LEU A 74 -2.58 2.69 3.34
C LEU A 74 -1.63 3.78 3.82
N VAL A 75 -0.33 3.56 3.69
CA VAL A 75 0.69 4.57 3.97
C VAL A 75 1.03 5.31 2.68
N ARG A 76 1.01 6.65 2.70
CA ARG A 76 1.34 7.49 1.55
C ARG A 76 2.11 8.72 1.99
N PHE A 77 2.72 9.42 1.05
CA PHE A 77 3.24 10.75 1.33
C PHE A 77 2.10 11.73 1.61
N ARG A 78 2.36 12.66 2.52
CA ARG A 78 1.49 13.80 2.79
C ARG A 78 1.38 14.65 1.53
N THR A 79 0.15 14.95 1.12
CA THR A 79 -0.12 15.77 -0.07
C THR A 79 -0.98 16.99 0.25
N SER A 80 -1.40 17.16 1.50
CA SER A 80 -2.18 18.29 1.96
C SER A 80 -1.60 18.93 3.22
N THR A 81 -1.89 20.21 3.44
CA THR A 81 -1.55 20.89 4.70
C THR A 81 -2.48 20.51 5.85
N ASP A 82 -3.60 19.85 5.57
CA ASP A 82 -4.61 19.55 6.59
C ASP A 82 -4.22 18.31 7.42
N ALA A 83 -4.29 18.44 8.74
CA ALA A 83 -4.12 17.33 9.67
C ALA A 83 -5.21 16.26 9.50
N SER A 84 -6.34 16.61 8.89
CA SER A 84 -7.45 15.72 8.58
C SER A 84 -7.22 14.82 7.36
N GLU A 85 -6.06 14.90 6.66
CA GLU A 85 -5.73 14.07 5.47
C GLU A 85 -5.91 12.57 5.72
N ARG A 86 -5.83 12.13 6.99
CA ARG A 86 -6.17 10.78 7.42
C ARG A 86 -7.57 10.35 6.92
N TRP A 87 -8.58 11.19 7.17
CA TRP A 87 -10.03 10.95 6.94
C TRP A 87 -10.64 11.79 5.81
N ALA A 88 -9.84 12.67 5.20
CA ALA A 88 -10.30 13.52 4.12
C ALA A 88 -10.62 12.70 2.88
N TRP A 89 -11.80 12.96 2.30
CA TRP A 89 -12.12 12.51 0.94
C TRP A 89 -11.15 13.17 -0.06
N PRO A 90 -10.77 12.48 -1.15
CA PRO A 90 -9.95 13.08 -2.20
C PRO A 90 -10.57 14.41 -2.66
N GLY A 91 -9.84 15.52 -2.51
CA GLY A 91 -10.28 16.87 -2.91
C GLY A 91 -10.89 17.73 -1.79
N ALA A 92 -11.12 17.19 -0.59
CA ALA A 92 -11.71 17.95 0.52
C ALA A 92 -10.73 18.90 1.22
N SER A 93 -9.42 18.70 1.04
CA SER A 93 -8.37 19.46 1.72
C SER A 93 -7.48 20.20 0.73
N LYS A 94 -6.93 21.34 1.15
CA LYS A 94 -6.01 22.14 0.33
C LYS A 94 -4.75 21.33 0.07
N THR A 95 -4.54 20.95 -1.19
CA THR A 95 -3.35 20.21 -1.65
C THR A 95 -2.15 21.16 -1.68
N THR A 96 -0.96 20.69 -1.32
CA THR A 96 0.28 21.47 -1.48
C THR A 96 0.77 21.45 -2.93
N ARG A 97 1.69 22.34 -3.32
CA ARG A 97 2.23 22.34 -4.70
C ARG A 97 2.98 21.04 -4.99
N VAL A 98 3.80 20.59 -4.05
CA VAL A 98 4.49 19.30 -4.15
C VAL A 98 3.48 18.17 -4.08
N GLY A 99 2.47 18.28 -3.22
CA GLY A 99 1.39 17.29 -3.12
C GLY A 99 0.63 17.08 -4.43
N GLU A 100 0.39 18.15 -5.19
CA GLU A 100 -0.24 18.10 -6.50
C GLU A 100 0.63 17.34 -7.51
N LEU A 101 1.93 17.66 -7.58
CA LEU A 101 2.89 16.95 -8.43
C LEU A 101 2.99 15.46 -8.06
N LEU A 102 3.03 15.15 -6.76
CA LEU A 102 3.11 13.77 -6.26
C LEU A 102 1.85 12.97 -6.60
N ARG A 103 0.66 13.59 -6.52
CA ARG A 103 -0.60 12.95 -6.94
C ARG A 103 -0.66 12.71 -8.44
N TYR A 104 -0.22 13.69 -9.22
CA TYR A 104 -0.16 13.58 -10.69
C TYR A 104 0.77 12.45 -11.13
N SER A 105 1.97 12.40 -10.56
CA SER A 105 2.99 11.37 -10.86
C SER A 105 2.75 10.03 -10.15
N ARG A 106 1.74 9.93 -9.29
CA ARG A 106 1.47 8.77 -8.40
C ARG A 106 2.62 8.43 -7.43
N LEU A 107 3.62 9.30 -7.31
CA LEU A 107 4.77 9.11 -6.40
C LEU A 107 4.35 9.17 -4.94
N ASP A 108 3.22 9.82 -4.64
CA ASP A 108 2.60 9.82 -3.31
C ASP A 108 2.33 8.42 -2.75
N ARG A 109 2.13 7.42 -3.63
CA ARG A 109 1.80 6.04 -3.26
C ARG A 109 3.01 5.14 -3.06
N LEU A 110 4.23 5.55 -3.40
CA LEU A 110 5.41 4.71 -3.19
C LEU A 110 5.57 4.18 -1.75
N PRO A 111 5.22 4.94 -0.68
CA PRO A 111 5.24 4.42 0.67
C PRO A 111 4.30 3.23 0.93
N GLN A 112 3.31 2.97 0.05
CA GLN A 112 2.44 1.79 0.14
C GLN A 112 3.18 0.47 -0.13
N LEU A 113 4.40 0.52 -0.69
CA LEU A 113 5.29 -0.66 -0.73
C LEU A 113 5.55 -1.22 0.68
N LEU A 114 5.51 -0.38 1.71
CA LEU A 114 5.57 -0.83 3.11
C LEU A 114 4.34 -1.68 3.50
N ASN A 115 3.16 -1.36 2.98
CA ASN A 115 1.96 -2.18 3.18
C ASN A 115 2.09 -3.54 2.46
N VAL A 116 2.76 -3.58 1.30
CA VAL A 116 3.08 -4.83 0.60
C VAL A 116 4.01 -5.70 1.44
N LEU A 117 5.06 -5.12 2.00
CA LEU A 117 5.99 -5.83 2.89
C LEU A 117 5.30 -6.37 4.16
N ARG A 118 4.30 -5.65 4.69
CA ARG A 118 3.49 -6.11 5.83
C ARG A 118 2.43 -7.15 5.46
N GLY A 119 2.25 -7.43 4.17
CA GLY A 119 1.20 -8.32 3.68
C GLY A 119 -0.21 -7.74 3.79
N GLU A 120 -0.33 -6.43 4.00
CA GLU A 120 -1.61 -5.70 4.12
C GLU A 120 -2.17 -5.33 2.74
N LEU A 121 -1.29 -5.15 1.74
CA LEU A 121 -1.63 -4.80 0.37
C LEU A 121 -0.99 -5.81 -0.59
N ALA A 122 -1.74 -6.29 -1.58
CA ALA A 122 -1.16 -7.08 -2.67
C ALA A 122 -0.49 -6.15 -3.68
N PHE A 123 0.66 -6.54 -4.23
CA PHE A 123 1.39 -5.71 -5.18
C PHE A 123 0.54 -5.30 -6.40
N ALA A 124 -0.32 -6.19 -6.90
CA ALA A 124 -1.25 -5.88 -7.99
C ALA A 124 -2.18 -4.68 -7.67
N ARG A 125 -2.69 -4.60 -6.43
CA ARG A 125 -3.60 -3.52 -5.99
C ARG A 125 -2.89 -2.18 -5.75
N LEU A 126 -1.56 -2.17 -5.71
CA LEU A 126 -0.79 -0.93 -5.66
C LEU A 126 -0.86 -0.18 -7.00
N LEU A 127 -0.95 -0.93 -8.11
CA LEU A 127 -0.92 -0.41 -9.48
C LEU A 127 -2.30 0.06 -9.97
N ASP A 128 -3.39 -0.42 -9.35
CA ASP A 128 -4.77 0.03 -9.55
C ASP A 128 -5.02 1.44 -8.94
#